data_AF-A0A1H3J9Q8-F1
#
_entry.id   AF-A0A1H3J9Q8-F1
#
_cell.length_a   1.000
_cell.length_b   1.000
_cell.length_c   1.000
_cell.angle_alpha   90.00
_cell.angle_beta   90.00
_cell.angle_gamma   90.00
#
_symmetry.space_group_name_H-M   'P 1'
#
loop_
_entity.id
_entity.type
_entity.pdbx_description
1 polymer ?
#
loop_
_entity_poly.entity_id
_entity_poly.type
_entity_poly.pdbx_seq_one_letter_code
_entity_poly.pdbx_strand_id
1 'polypeptide(L)'
;MSSTEGWKRFQLEISEAAKLEGTIVSTKPKNGYLAIQLGRNASKTLTALAETLELESEVTCQACGRSPATETFTKQVILKLCERCRRDQR
;
A
#
# COMPACT_ATOMS: atom_id res chain seq x y z
N MET A 1 18.73 -7.35 -2.68
CA MET A 1 17.34 -7.78 -2.91
C MET A 1 16.61 -6.64 -3.59
N SER A 2 16.06 -6.87 -4.78
CA SER A 2 15.25 -5.86 -5.49
C SER A 2 14.04 -5.50 -4.62
N SER A 3 13.94 -4.24 -4.20
CA SER A 3 12.86 -3.70 -3.38
C SER A 3 11.60 -3.52 -4.21
N THR A 4 10.95 -4.62 -4.60
CA THR A 4 9.57 -4.57 -5.06
C THR A 4 8.68 -4.24 -3.86
N GLU A 5 8.54 -2.95 -3.63
CA GLU A 5 7.64 -2.37 -2.65
C GLU A 5 6.24 -2.92 -2.86
N GLY A 6 5.81 -3.84 -1.99
CA GLY A 6 4.56 -4.60 -2.14
C GLY A 6 3.32 -3.72 -2.26
N TRP A 7 3.39 -2.51 -1.71
CA TRP A 7 2.33 -1.51 -1.79
C TRP A 7 2.16 -0.89 -3.19
N LYS A 8 3.16 -0.99 -4.09
CA LYS A 8 3.09 -0.41 -5.45
C LYS A 8 1.97 -1.01 -6.30
N ARG A 9 1.57 -2.25 -6.04
CA ARG A 9 0.44 -2.86 -6.76
C ARG A 9 -0.86 -2.08 -6.53
N PHE A 10 -1.08 -1.64 -5.28
CA PHE A 10 -2.26 -0.85 -4.91
C PHE A 10 -2.19 0.57 -5.48
N GLN A 11 -0.98 1.13 -5.59
CA GLN A 11 -0.76 2.41 -6.26
C GLN A 11 -1.17 2.34 -7.73
N LEU A 12 -0.77 1.27 -8.43
CA LEU A 12 -1.13 1.06 -9.83
C LEU A 12 -2.65 0.92 -9.97
N GLU A 13 -3.27 0.08 -9.14
CA GLU A 13 -4.70 -0.19 -9.17
C GLU A 13 -5.55 1.08 -8.98
N ILE A 14 -5.24 1.90 -7.97
CA ILE A 14 -5.98 3.15 -7.75
C ILE A 14 -5.71 4.18 -8.85
N SER A 15 -4.49 4.19 -9.43
CA SER A 15 -4.14 5.10 -10.52
C SER A 15 -4.90 4.79 -11.79
N GLU A 16 -5.06 3.51 -12.12
CA GLU A 16 -5.87 3.06 -13.26
C GLU A 16 -7.35 3.39 -13.06
N ALA A 17 -7.90 3.11 -11.87
CA ALA A 17 -9.29 3.45 -11.54
C ALA A 17 -9.54 4.96 -11.62
N ALA A 18 -8.66 5.78 -11.04
CA ALA A 18 -8.77 7.23 -11.07
C ALA A 18 -8.67 7.80 -12.49
N LYS A 19 -7.83 7.20 -13.35
CA LYS A 19 -7.71 7.59 -14.77
C LYS A 19 -9.00 7.33 -15.54
N LEU A 20 -9.68 6.20 -15.29
CA LEU A 20 -10.96 5.88 -15.92
C LEU A 20 -12.05 6.88 -15.54
N GLU A 21 -12.01 7.41 -14.32
CA GLU A 21 -12.96 8.42 -13.84
C GLU A 21 -12.53 9.87 -14.11
N GLY A 22 -11.39 10.10 -14.77
CA GLY A 22 -10.85 11.46 -14.98
C GLY A 22 -10.55 12.20 -13.67
N THR A 23 -10.29 11.48 -12.58
CA THR A 23 -10.04 12.01 -11.25
C THR A 23 -8.55 12.04 -10.95
N ILE A 24 -8.10 13.08 -10.25
CA ILE A 24 -6.73 13.17 -9.76
C ILE A 24 -6.59 12.30 -8.50
N VAL A 25 -5.56 11.45 -8.48
CA VAL A 25 -5.16 10.68 -7.30
C VAL A 25 -3.70 10.98 -6.96
N SER A 26 -3.42 11.09 -5.66
CA SER A 26 -2.08 11.17 -5.10
C SER A 26 -1.88 10.03 -4.13
N THR A 27 -0.77 9.31 -4.25
CA THR A 27 -0.43 8.20 -3.37
C THR A 27 0.91 8.43 -2.72
N LYS A 28 1.02 8.15 -1.42
CA LYS A 28 2.26 8.30 -0.67
C LYS A 28 2.54 7.06 0.17
N PRO A 29 3.79 6.57 0.21
CA PRO A 29 4.16 5.54 1.17
C PRO A 29 4.16 6.15 2.58
N LYS A 30 3.57 5.45 3.54
CA LYS A 30 3.60 5.83 4.96
C LYS A 30 3.84 4.56 5.76
N ASN A 31 4.96 4.44 6.46
CA ASN A 31 5.27 3.30 7.35
C ASN A 31 4.96 1.90 6.77
N GLY A 32 5.26 1.66 5.49
CA GLY A 32 5.04 0.37 4.84
C GLY A 32 3.62 0.10 4.32
N TYR A 33 2.71 1.08 4.39
CA TYR A 33 1.37 1.04 3.79
C TYR A 33 1.16 2.19 2.79
N LEU A 34 0.13 2.09 1.95
CA LEU A 34 -0.22 3.10 0.95
C LEU A 34 -1.25 4.06 1.54
N ALA A 35 -0.95 5.36 1.54
CA ALA A 35 -1.96 6.38 1.81
C ALA A 35 -2.40 7.00 0.48
N ILE A 36 -3.72 7.10 0.27
CA ILE A 36 -4.36 7.52 -0.96
C ILE A 36 -5.13 8.82 -0.70
N GLN A 37 -4.93 9.80 -1.58
CA GLN A 37 -5.66 11.08 -1.56
C GLN A 37 -6.33 11.28 -2.91
N LEU A 38 -7.66 11.35 -2.89
CA LEU A 38 -8.47 11.56 -4.08
C LEU A 38 -8.84 13.04 -4.24
N GLY A 39 -9.04 13.47 -5.49
CA GLY A 39 -9.60 14.79 -5.80
C GLY A 39 -11.04 14.95 -5.28
N ARG A 40 -11.47 16.20 -5.09
CA ARG A 40 -12.80 16.54 -4.52
C ARG A 40 -14.01 15.99 -5.30
N ASN A 41 -13.81 15.62 -6.56
CA ASN A 41 -14.86 15.14 -7.45
C ASN A 41 -14.86 13.60 -7.62
N ALA A 42 -14.08 12.88 -6.80
CA ALA A 42 -14.03 11.43 -6.86
C ALA A 42 -15.41 10.81 -6.65
N SER A 43 -15.73 9.76 -7.41
CA SER A 43 -16.97 9.02 -7.20
C SER A 43 -16.96 8.30 -5.85
N LYS A 44 -18.16 7.91 -5.39
CA LYS A 44 -18.29 7.04 -4.20
C LYS A 44 -17.59 5.69 -4.40
N THR A 45 -17.60 5.17 -5.63
CA THR A 45 -16.96 3.90 -5.97
C THR A 45 -15.44 4.01 -5.85
N LEU A 46 -14.84 5.08 -6.41
CA LEU A 46 -13.40 5.33 -6.30
C LEU A 46 -12.97 5.57 -4.85
N THR A 47 -13.81 6.26 -4.07
CA THR A 47 -13.57 6.49 -2.64
C THR A 47 -13.57 5.18 -1.86
N ALA A 48 -14.57 4.31 -2.07
CA ALA A 48 -14.62 3.00 -1.43
C ALA A 48 -13.45 2.09 -1.85
N LEU A 49 -13.03 2.15 -3.12
CA LEU A 49 -11.85 1.45 -3.60
C LEU A 49 -10.59 1.95 -2.88
N ALA A 50 -10.40 3.26 -2.79
CA ALA A 50 -9.25 3.84 -2.07
C ALA A 50 -9.19 3.36 -0.62
N GLU A 51 -10.30 3.45 0.13
CA GLU A 51 -10.37 2.96 1.52
C GLU A 51 -10.03 1.46 1.62
N THR A 52 -10.54 0.64 0.70
CA THR A 52 -10.25 -0.80 0.66
C THR A 52 -8.77 -1.07 0.41
N LEU A 53 -8.17 -0.35 -0.54
CA LEU A 53 -6.75 -0.50 -0.88
C LEU A 53 -5.83 -0.01 0.23
N GLU A 54 -6.20 1.06 0.95
CA GLU A 54 -5.48 1.50 2.13
C GLU A 54 -5.47 0.39 3.20
N LEU A 55 -6.64 -0.18 3.53
CA LEU A 55 -6.78 -1.29 4.49
C LEU A 55 -6.01 -2.53 4.06
N GLU A 56 -6.07 -2.91 2.79
CA GLU A 56 -5.34 -4.08 2.28
C GLU A 56 -3.83 -3.87 2.32
N SER A 57 -3.38 -2.64 2.03
CA SER A 57 -1.97 -2.27 2.13
C SER A 57 -1.44 -2.35 3.57
N GLU A 58 -2.30 -2.18 4.58
CA GLU A 58 -1.90 -2.29 5.98
C GLU A 58 -1.54 -3.71 6.42
N VAL A 59 -2.09 -4.74 5.77
CA VAL A 59 -1.81 -6.14 6.09
C VAL A 59 -0.87 -6.79 5.07
N THR A 60 -0.33 -6.00 4.14
CA THR A 60 0.51 -6.47 3.05
C THR A 60 1.99 -6.26 3.37
N CYS A 61 2.82 -7.26 3.06
CA CYS A 61 4.26 -7.18 3.26
C CYS A 61 4.86 -6.15 2.32
N GLN A 62 5.52 -5.14 2.88
CA GLN A 62 6.17 -4.08 2.11
C GLN A 62 7.28 -4.61 1.18
N ALA A 63 7.88 -5.78 1.47
CA ALA A 63 9.01 -6.31 0.71
C ALA A 63 8.61 -7.25 -0.43
N CYS A 64 7.48 -7.97 -0.29
CA CYS A 64 7.10 -9.01 -1.24
C CYS A 64 5.61 -9.01 -1.64
N GLY A 65 4.81 -8.09 -1.10
CA GLY A 65 3.38 -7.96 -1.43
C GLY A 65 2.49 -9.09 -0.92
N ARG A 66 3.00 -9.99 -0.06
CA ARG A 66 2.22 -11.09 0.52
C ARG A 66 1.54 -10.67 1.82
N SER A 67 0.37 -11.23 2.06
CA SER A 67 -0.40 -11.10 3.30
C SER A 67 -0.52 -12.46 4.01
N PRO A 68 -0.64 -12.50 5.35
CA PRO A 68 -0.59 -11.37 6.26
C PRO A 68 0.86 -10.92 6.56
N ALA A 69 1.02 -9.61 6.75
CA ALA A 69 2.22 -9.00 7.29
C ALA A 69 1.97 -8.51 8.72
N THR A 70 3.02 -8.54 9.52
CA THR A 70 3.01 -8.04 10.89
C THR A 70 4.02 -6.92 11.03
N GLU A 71 3.70 -5.94 11.85
CA GLU A 71 4.65 -4.88 12.21
C GLU A 71 5.85 -5.49 12.93
N THR A 72 7.03 -5.11 12.47
CA THR A 72 8.31 -5.46 13.05
C THR A 72 9.04 -4.17 13.34
N PHE A 73 9.41 -3.99 14.61
CA PHE A 73 10.18 -2.84 15.07
C PHE A 73 11.66 -3.16 14.89
N THR A 74 12.31 -2.45 13.96
CA THR A 74 13.77 -2.43 13.87
C THR A 74 14.27 -1.10 14.44
N LYS A 75 15.56 -1.03 14.81
CA LYS A 75 16.16 -0.01 15.70
C LYS A 75 15.78 1.46 15.43
N GLN A 76 15.23 1.81 14.26
CA GLN A 76 14.74 3.16 13.94
C GLN A 76 13.48 3.22 13.04
N VAL A 77 12.94 2.09 12.56
CA VAL A 77 11.81 2.08 11.61
C VAL A 77 10.82 0.95 11.87
N ILE A 78 9.54 1.25 11.67
CA ILE A 78 8.44 0.28 11.67
C ILE A 78 8.37 -0.31 10.27
N LEU A 79 8.49 -1.64 10.19
CA LEU A 79 8.46 -2.40 8.95
C LEU A 79 7.27 -3.35 8.95
N LYS A 80 6.48 -3.37 7.88
CA LYS A 80 5.42 -4.37 7.70
C LYS A 80 5.93 -5.54 6.87
N LEU A 81 6.27 -6.65 7.53
CA LEU A 81 6.87 -7.81 6.88
C LEU A 81 6.04 -9.08 7.12
N CYS A 82 5.93 -9.91 6.08
CA CYS A 82 5.48 -11.29 6.26
C CYS A 82 6.56 -12.10 6.99
N GLU A 83 6.15 -13.24 7.54
CA GLU A 83 7.02 -14.08 8.37
C GLU A 83 8.33 -14.48 7.66
N ARG A 84 8.26 -14.78 6.36
CA ARG A 84 9.43 -15.13 5.54
C ARG A 84 10.41 -13.96 5.43
N CYS A 85 9.93 -12.79 5.00
CA CYS A 85 10.81 -11.61 4.85
C CYS A 85 11.37 -11.15 6.20
N ARG A 86 10.65 -11.36 7.31
CA ARG A 86 11.16 -11.10 8.65
C ARG A 86 12.31 -12.04 9.03
N ARG A 87 12.26 -13.32 8.63
CA ARG A 87 13.35 -14.28 8.84
C ARG A 87 14.59 -13.93 8.01
N ASP A 88 14.39 -13.51 6.76
CA ASP A 88 15.49 -13.15 5.85
C ASP A 88 16.21 -11.84 6.25
N GLN A 89 15.66 -11.05 7.19
CA GLN A 89 16.29 -9.84 7.74
C GLN A 89 17.08 -10.06 9.04
N ARG A 90 17.04 -11.26 9.63
CA ARG A 90 17.82 -11.63 10.83
C ARG A 90 19.17 -12.22 10.43
#